data_AF-A0A7V9K502-F1
#
_entry.id   AF-A0A7V9K502-F1
#
_cell.length_a   1.000
_cell.length_b   1.000
_cell.length_c   1.000
_cell.angle_alpha   90.00
_cell.angle_beta   90.00
_cell.angle_gamma   90.00
#
_symmetry.space_group_name_H-M   'P 1'
#
loop_
_entity.id
_entity.type
_entity.pdbx_description
1 polymer ?
#
loop_
_entity_poly.entity_id
_entity_poly.type
_entity_poly.pdbx_seq_one_letter_code
_entity_poly.pdbx_strand_id
1 'polypeptide(L)'
;MGSSEGKNLEAISRAIDEHNRTCEFPAVAVAMNPFEVERLGWDDIRGLPIRPDANVGTGRFRIVCGGEEPELEEETVEAVSDEELVPIELTPVER
;
A
#
# COMPACT_ATOMS: atom_id res chain seq x y z
N MET A 1 -9.34 -22.04 -4.57
CA MET A 1 -8.58 -20.95 -5.24
C MET A 1 -7.69 -20.36 -4.17
N GLY A 2 -6.36 -20.28 -4.33
CA GLY A 2 -5.51 -19.71 -3.28
C GLY A 2 -4.05 -20.18 -3.16
N SER A 3 -3.57 -21.14 -3.97
CA SER A 3 -2.17 -21.60 -3.84
C SER A 3 -1.15 -20.66 -4.47
N SER A 4 -1.54 -19.84 -5.45
CA SER A 4 -0.61 -18.95 -6.16
C SER A 4 -0.42 -17.64 -5.39
N GLU A 5 -1.52 -17.05 -4.93
CA GLU A 5 -1.55 -15.77 -4.22
C GLU A 5 -0.88 -15.85 -2.86
N GLY A 6 -1.17 -16.89 -2.06
CA GLY A 6 -0.50 -17.10 -0.78
C GLY A 6 1.01 -17.31 -0.92
N LYS A 7 1.44 -18.13 -1.89
CA LYS A 7 2.87 -18.32 -2.18
C LYS A 7 3.54 -17.03 -2.68
N ASN A 8 2.80 -16.19 -3.41
CA ASN A 8 3.29 -14.90 -3.86
C ASN A 8 3.49 -13.95 -2.67
N LEU A 9 2.53 -13.87 -1.74
CA LEU A 9 2.64 -13.06 -0.52
C LEU A 9 3.80 -13.49 0.37
N GLU A 10 3.99 -14.80 0.56
CA GLU A 10 5.10 -15.34 1.35
C GLU A 10 6.46 -15.00 0.72
N ALA A 11 6.56 -15.10 -0.61
CA ALA A 11 7.78 -14.76 -1.35
C ALA A 11 8.08 -13.25 -1.26
N ILE A 12 7.08 -12.40 -1.44
CA ILE A 12 7.22 -10.94 -1.34
C ILE A 12 7.60 -10.55 0.09
N SER A 13 6.94 -11.13 1.10
CA SER A 13 7.24 -10.88 2.52
C SER A 13 8.69 -11.22 2.86
N ARG A 14 9.18 -12.38 2.40
CA ARG A 14 10.56 -12.80 2.61
C ARG A 14 11.55 -11.86 1.93
N ALA A 15 11.23 -11.41 0.71
CA ALA A 15 12.08 -10.48 -0.03
C ALA A 15 12.16 -9.10 0.65
N ILE A 16 11.05 -8.58 1.21
CA ILE A 16 11.04 -7.34 2.00
C ILE A 16 11.94 -7.49 3.23
N ASP A 17 11.80 -8.61 3.96
CA ASP A 17 12.62 -8.90 5.14
C ASP A 17 14.12 -8.97 4.81
N GLU A 18 14.48 -9.64 3.71
CA GLU A 18 15.86 -9.74 3.25
C GLU A 18 16.42 -8.37 2.81
N HIS A 19 15.61 -7.59 2.09
CA HIS A 19 15.97 -6.24 1.67
C HIS A 19 16.27 -5.34 2.87
N ASN A 20 15.37 -5.29 3.85
CA ASN A 20 15.53 -4.45 5.04
C ASN A 20 16.73 -4.84 5.92
N ARG A 21 17.29 -6.05 5.74
CA ARG A 21 18.52 -6.49 6.44
C ARG A 21 19.79 -6.21 5.65
N THR A 22 19.69 -6.05 4.34
CA THR A 22 20.84 -6.01 3.42
C THR A 22 21.05 -4.62 2.83
N CYS A 23 19.99 -3.83 2.66
CA CYS A 23 20.04 -2.47 2.15
C CYS A 23 20.18 -1.46 3.30
N GLU A 24 20.85 -0.33 3.05
CA GLU A 24 20.94 0.77 4.01
C GLU A 24 19.63 1.57 4.12
N PHE A 25 18.80 1.50 3.07
CA PHE A 25 17.52 2.19 2.98
C PHE A 25 16.36 1.21 3.22
N PRO A 26 15.30 1.62 3.93
CA PRO A 26 14.11 0.79 4.09
C PRO A 26 13.37 0.62 2.76
N ALA A 27 12.66 -0.50 2.63
CA ALA A 27 11.69 -0.70 1.55
C ALA A 27 10.54 0.31 1.68
N VAL A 28 10.20 0.99 0.58
CA VAL A 28 9.14 2.02 0.51
C VAL A 28 7.97 1.62 -0.38
N ALA A 29 8.18 0.72 -1.35
CA ALA A 29 7.14 0.23 -2.22
C ALA A 29 7.49 -1.15 -2.82
N VAL A 30 6.48 -1.83 -3.36
CA VAL A 30 6.66 -3.07 -4.12
C VAL A 30 6.24 -2.81 -5.57
N ALA A 31 7.18 -2.86 -6.50
CA ALA A 31 6.89 -2.70 -7.93
C ALA A 31 6.48 -4.05 -8.55
N MET A 32 5.33 -4.07 -9.22
CA MET A 32 4.76 -5.25 -9.86
C MET A 32 4.22 -4.93 -11.25
N ASN A 33 4.07 -5.96 -12.10
CA ASN A 33 3.45 -5.77 -13.40
C ASN A 33 2.01 -5.22 -13.23
N PRO A 34 1.59 -4.17 -13.96
CA PRO A 34 0.25 -3.59 -13.87
C PRO A 34 -0.87 -4.64 -13.99
N PHE A 35 -0.71 -5.60 -14.90
CA PHE A 35 -1.68 -6.68 -15.08
C PHE A 35 -1.82 -7.56 -13.83
N GLU A 36 -0.73 -7.81 -13.12
CA GLU A 36 -0.78 -8.57 -11.87
C GLU A 36 -1.39 -7.74 -10.75
N VAL A 37 -1.14 -6.43 -10.69
CA VAL A 37 -1.78 -5.53 -9.72
C VAL A 37 -3.29 -5.54 -9.91
N GLU A 38 -3.76 -5.36 -11.15
CA GLU A 38 -5.18 -5.40 -11.51
C GLU A 38 -5.81 -6.78 -11.23
N ARG A 39 -5.08 -7.87 -11.51
CA ARG A 39 -5.57 -9.24 -11.32
C ARG A 39 -5.65 -9.64 -9.85
N LEU A 40 -4.69 -9.21 -9.03
CA LEU A 40 -4.64 -9.49 -7.60
C LEU A 40 -5.58 -8.59 -6.82
N GLY A 41 -5.78 -7.34 -7.27
CA GLY A 41 -6.60 -6.35 -6.60
C GLY A 41 -6.06 -5.99 -5.22
N TRP A 42 -4.73 -5.90 -5.07
CA TRP A 42 -4.08 -5.47 -3.83
C TRP A 42 -3.57 -4.05 -3.97
N ASP A 43 -3.85 -3.23 -2.97
CA ASP A 43 -3.38 -1.84 -2.90
C ASP A 43 -2.02 -1.75 -2.16
N ASP A 44 -1.86 -2.53 -1.09
CA ASP A 44 -0.64 -2.58 -0.28
C ASP A 44 -0.26 -4.00 0.16
N ILE A 45 1.02 -4.22 0.47
CA ILE A 45 1.55 -5.46 1.03
C ILE A 45 2.36 -5.13 2.27
N ARG A 46 1.88 -5.57 3.44
CA ARG A 46 2.47 -5.28 4.76
C ARG A 46 2.66 -3.77 5.00
N GLY A 47 1.73 -2.94 4.52
CA GLY A 47 1.80 -1.49 4.64
C GLY A 47 2.74 -0.79 3.66
N LEU A 48 3.31 -1.52 2.69
CA LEU A 48 4.03 -0.92 1.56
C LEU A 48 3.11 -0.85 0.33
N PRO A 49 2.95 0.33 -0.30
CA PRO A 49 2.11 0.48 -1.48
C PRO A 49 2.66 -0.35 -2.65
N ILE A 50 1.75 -0.95 -3.42
CA ILE A 50 2.09 -1.63 -4.66
C ILE A 50 2.11 -0.62 -5.80
N ARG A 51 3.24 -0.53 -6.53
CA ARG A 51 3.37 0.35 -7.70
C ARG A 51 3.31 -0.47 -8.99
N PRO A 52 2.43 -0.12 -9.95
CA PRO A 52 2.42 -0.76 -11.26
C PRO A 52 3.65 -0.31 -12.07
N ASP A 53 4.46 -1.27 -12.53
CA ASP A 53 5.66 -1.04 -13.32
C ASP A 53 5.68 -1.96 -14.55
N ALA A 54 5.58 -1.37 -15.75
CA ALA A 54 5.51 -2.10 -17.01
C ALA A 54 6.85 -2.78 -17.40
N ASN A 55 7.97 -2.42 -16.77
CA ASN A 55 9.26 -3.07 -16.96
C ASN A 55 9.38 -4.36 -16.14
N VAL A 56 8.52 -4.56 -15.14
CA VAL A 56 8.45 -5.80 -14.37
C VAL A 56 7.65 -6.84 -15.15
N GLY A 57 8.30 -7.97 -15.47
CA GLY A 57 7.63 -9.10 -16.12
C GLY A 57 6.51 -9.68 -15.27
N THR A 58 5.50 -10.28 -15.91
CA THR A 58 4.39 -10.95 -15.21
C THR A 58 4.90 -12.07 -14.28
N GLY A 59 4.29 -12.18 -13.10
CA GLY A 59 4.72 -13.14 -12.07
C GLY A 59 6.06 -12.81 -11.39
N ARG A 60 6.58 -11.60 -11.57
CA ARG A 60 7.77 -11.07 -10.86
C ARG A 60 7.40 -9.80 -10.10
N PHE A 61 8.24 -9.46 -9.14
CA PHE A 61 8.15 -8.23 -8.36
C PHE A 61 9.56 -7.69 -8.07
N ARG A 62 9.63 -6.40 -7.71
CA ARG A 62 10.86 -5.73 -7.26
C ARG A 62 10.55 -4.95 -5.98
N ILE A 63 11.48 -4.97 -5.03
CA ILE A 63 11.41 -4.12 -3.83
C ILE A 63 12.05 -2.78 -4.17
N VAL A 64 11.31 -1.69 -3.99
CA VAL A 64 11.80 -0.32 -4.18
C VAL A 64 12.26 0.21 -2.82
N CYS A 65 13.49 0.72 -2.77
CA CYS A 65 14.07 1.32 -1.57
C CYS A 65 13.93 2.84 -1.58
N GLY A 66 13.95 3.46 -0.40
CA GLY A 66 13.89 4.93 -0.29
C GLY A 66 15.08 5.70 -0.87
N GLY A 67 16.14 4.99 -1.30
CA GLY A 67 17.25 5.60 -2.07
C GLY A 67 16.99 5.64 -3.58
N GLU A 68 15.97 4.93 -4.07
CA GLU A 68 15.60 4.77 -5.47
C GLU A 68 14.23 5.43 -5.72
N GLU A 69 14.00 6.62 -5.16
CA GLU A 69 12.78 7.38 -5.41
C GLU A 69 12.89 8.17 -6.73
N PRO A 70 12.21 7.77 -7.81
CA PRO A 70 11.68 8.73 -8.76
C PRO A 70 10.53 9.48 -8.07
N GLU A 71 10.45 10.79 -8.32
CA GLU A 71 9.51 11.78 -7.77
C GLU A 71 8.02 11.47 -8.06
N LEU A 72 7.52 10.33 -7.63
CA LEU A 72 6.14 9.90 -7.84
C LEU A 72 5.26 10.45 -6.72
N GLU A 73 4.81 11.68 -6.96
CA GLU A 73 3.50 12.24 -6.61
C GLU A 73 2.69 11.44 -5.58
N GLU A 74 2.61 12.01 -4.38
CA GLU A 74 1.65 11.68 -3.35
C GLU A 74 0.23 11.74 -3.94
N GLU A 75 -0.33 10.60 -4.38
CA GLU A 75 -1.77 10.48 -4.51
C GLU A 75 -2.34 10.52 -3.10
N THR A 76 -2.75 11.73 -2.72
CA THR A 76 -3.47 12.03 -1.49
C THR A 76 -4.77 11.23 -1.52
N VAL A 77 -4.81 10.09 -0.83
CA VAL A 77 -6.07 9.42 -0.50
C VAL A 77 -6.79 10.26 0.57
N GLU A 78 -7.49 11.29 0.11
CA GLU A 78 -8.63 11.85 0.85
C GLU A 78 -9.81 10.88 0.75
N ALA A 79 -10.38 10.51 1.91
CA ALA A 79 -11.82 10.33 2.19
C ALA A 79 -12.19 9.06 2.98
N VAL A 80 -12.43 9.22 4.30
CA VAL A 80 -13.48 8.56 5.13
C VAL A 80 -13.60 9.40 6.42
N SER A 81 -14.72 9.93 6.94
CA SER A 81 -16.12 10.11 6.55
C SER A 81 -16.68 11.28 7.41
N ASP A 82 -17.67 11.97 6.87
CA ASP A 82 -18.49 13.01 7.51
C ASP A 82 -19.30 12.46 8.71
N GLU A 83 -19.82 13.39 9.53
CA GLU A 83 -20.81 13.24 10.61
C GLU A 83 -20.29 13.09 12.06
N GLU A 84 -19.99 14.23 12.69
CA GLU A 84 -20.38 14.45 14.09
C GLU A 84 -21.20 15.74 14.21
N LEU A 85 -22.50 15.64 13.90
CA LEU A 85 -23.48 16.65 14.32
C LEU A 85 -23.85 16.36 15.78
N VAL A 86 -23.22 17.07 16.72
CA VAL A 86 -23.68 17.09 18.11
C VAL A 86 -24.89 18.01 18.19
N PRO A 87 -26.09 17.53 18.55
CA PRO A 87 -27.22 18.41 18.79
C PRO A 87 -26.97 19.23 20.05
N ILE A 88 -26.94 20.56 19.91
CA ILE A 88 -26.98 21.49 21.03
C ILE A 88 -28.33 21.36 21.74
N GLU A 89 -28.34 20.74 22.91
CA GLU A 89 -29.48 20.82 23.82
C GLU A 89 -29.55 22.23 24.41
N LEU A 90 -30.31 23.10 23.75
CA LEU A 90 -30.78 24.34 24.33
C LEU A 90 -31.68 23.98 25.50
N THR A 91 -31.21 24.18 26.73
CA THR A 91 -32.07 24.18 27.90
C THR A 91 -32.75 25.56 27.99
N PRO A 92 -34.08 25.67 27.86
CA PRO A 92 -34.79 26.85 28.33
C PRO A 92 -35.10 26.69 29.82
N VAL A 93 -35.32 27.83 30.48
CA VAL A 93 -35.88 28.06 31.84
C VAL A 93 -34.77 28.61 32.77
N GLU A 94 -34.92 29.79 33.38
CA GLU A 94 -36.01 30.18 34.27
C GLU A 94 -36.38 31.69 34.25
N ARG A 95 -37.71 31.89 34.19
CA ARG A 95 -38.60 32.91 34.79
C ARG A 95 -38.10 34.32 35.16
#